data_AF-A0A8B9G308-F1
#
_entry.id   AF-A0A8B9G308-F1
#
_cell.length_a   1.000
_cell.length_b   1.000
_cell.length_c   1.000
_cell.angle_alpha   90.00
_cell.angle_beta   90.00
_cell.angle_gamma   90.00
#
_symmetry.space_group_name_H-M   'P 1'
#
loop_
_entity.id
_entity.type
_entity.pdbx_description
1 polymer ?
#
loop_
_entity_poly.entity_id
_entity_poly.type
_entity_poly.pdbx_seq_one_letter_code
_entity_poly.pdbx_strand_id
1 'polypeptide(L)'
;MSCIHYKFFSKLSYDTVAFSGFDISLCDLKCKIMRKEKLKAANSDLLISNAQTKEEYTEDALIPKNSLVVVKRIPAGGVKATRRTAVPAPQSRKIPGAASFRS
;
A
#
# COMPACT_ATOMS: atom_id res chain seq x y z
N MET A 1 4.02 10.90 26.89
CA MET A 1 3.10 10.11 26.05
C MET A 1 3.48 10.36 24.61
N SER A 2 3.99 9.36 23.89
CA SER A 2 4.35 9.51 22.48
C SER A 2 3.22 8.98 21.60
N CYS A 3 2.77 9.76 20.63
CA CYS A 3 1.61 9.43 19.79
C CYS A 3 2.03 9.43 18.33
N ILE A 4 1.55 8.48 17.53
CA ILE A 4 1.66 8.54 16.07
C ILE A 4 0.29 8.72 15.48
N HIS A 5 0.19 9.66 14.54
CA HIS A 5 -1.02 9.91 13.78
C HIS A 5 -0.94 9.08 12.51
N TYR A 6 -1.85 8.12 12.38
CA TYR A 6 -1.94 7.28 11.20
C TYR A 6 -3.30 7.42 10.54
N LYS A 7 -3.35 7.20 9.23
CA LYS A 7 -4.60 7.18 8.47
C LYS A 7 -4.58 6.04 7.47
N PHE A 8 -5.67 5.29 7.39
CA PHE A 8 -5.79 4.30 6.34
C PHE A 8 -5.98 4.99 4.99
N PHE A 9 -5.32 4.52 3.94
CA PHE A 9 -5.53 5.01 2.58
C PHE A 9 -7.02 4.95 2.16
N SER A 10 -7.75 3.98 2.70
CA SER A 10 -9.19 3.77 2.45
C SER A 10 -10.11 4.63 3.32
N LYS A 11 -9.60 5.29 4.38
CA LYS A 11 -10.39 6.11 5.30
C LYS A 11 -9.99 7.58 5.15
N LEU A 12 -10.90 8.50 5.46
CA LEU A 12 -10.56 9.93 5.50
C LEU A 12 -10.06 10.39 6.88
N SER A 13 -10.41 9.66 7.93
CA SER A 13 -10.12 9.96 9.33
C SER A 13 -8.69 9.57 9.74
N TYR A 14 -8.10 10.40 10.61
CA TYR A 14 -6.83 10.10 11.27
C TYR A 14 -7.11 9.45 12.63
N ASP A 15 -6.37 8.38 12.89
CA ASP A 15 -6.34 7.69 14.16
C ASP A 15 -4.99 7.89 14.84
N THR A 16 -4.95 7.71 16.16
CA THR A 16 -3.71 7.79 16.92
C THR A 16 -3.36 6.45 17.58
N VAL A 17 -2.08 6.11 17.57
CA VAL A 17 -1.52 5.02 18.39
C VAL A 17 -0.64 5.64 19.46
N ALA A 18 -0.96 5.35 20.72
CA ALA A 18 -0.11 5.70 21.85
C ALA A 18 1.01 4.67 22.02
N PHE A 19 2.23 5.16 22.25
CA PHE A 19 3.40 4.35 22.58
C PHE A 19 4.28 5.05 23.62
N SER A 20 5.09 4.25 24.29
CA SER A 20 6.11 4.71 25.23
C SER A 20 7.46 4.51 24.54
N GLY A 21 8.20 5.59 24.30
CA GLY A 21 9.45 5.58 23.53
C GLY A 21 9.71 6.90 22.79
N PHE A 22 10.91 7.06 22.24
CA PHE A 22 11.28 8.19 21.38
C PHE A 22 10.86 7.93 19.92
N ASP A 23 11.10 6.72 19.48
CA ASP A 23 10.84 6.17 18.16
C ASP A 23 10.21 4.78 18.31
N ILE A 24 9.44 4.37 17.31
CA ILE A 24 8.81 3.06 17.27
C ILE A 24 9.26 2.34 16.01
N SER A 25 9.52 1.04 16.13
CA SER A 25 9.80 0.19 14.98
C SER A 25 8.55 0.05 14.12
N LEU A 26 8.75 -0.11 12.81
CA LEU A 26 7.68 -0.38 11.86
C LEU A 26 6.86 -1.62 12.29
N CYS A 27 7.55 -2.67 12.76
CA CYS A 27 6.93 -3.91 13.22
C CYS A 27 5.97 -3.67 14.40
N ASP A 28 6.41 -2.95 15.43
CA ASP A 28 5.55 -2.64 16.59
C ASP A 28 4.38 -1.74 16.21
N LEU A 29 4.61 -0.75 15.34
CA LEU A 29 3.55 0.12 14.86
C LEU A 29 2.47 -0.67 14.10
N LYS A 30 2.90 -1.57 13.20
CA LYS A 30 1.98 -2.49 12.49
C LYS A 30 1.20 -3.34 13.49
N CYS A 31 1.87 -4.01 14.43
CA CYS A 31 1.20 -4.85 15.42
C CYS A 31 0.17 -4.08 16.25
N LYS A 32 0.49 -2.86 16.67
CA LYS A 32 -0.47 -2.00 17.41
C LYS A 32 -1.68 -1.63 16.56
N ILE A 33 -1.46 -1.24 15.31
CA ILE A 33 -2.55 -0.89 14.37
C ILE A 33 -3.40 -2.12 14.07
N MET A 34 -2.81 -3.31 13.92
CA MET A 34 -3.54 -4.55 13.69
C MET A 34 -4.42 -4.92 14.88
N ARG A 35 -3.90 -4.79 16.12
CA ARG A 35 -4.68 -5.04 17.34
C ARG A 35 -5.81 -4.03 17.50
N LYS A 36 -5.54 -2.74 17.31
CA LYS A 36 -6.56 -1.68 17.37
C LYS A 36 -7.63 -1.86 16.29
N GLU A 37 -7.15 -2.21 15.10
CA GLU A 37 -7.88 -2.55 13.88
C GLU A 37 -8.80 -3.79 13.98
N LYS A 38 -8.44 -4.72 14.87
CA LYS A 38 -8.90 -6.13 14.82
C LYS A 38 -8.70 -6.76 13.44
N LEU A 39 -7.60 -6.43 12.78
CA LEU A 39 -7.29 -6.94 11.45
C LEU A 39 -6.73 -8.35 11.54
N LYS A 40 -7.27 -9.28 10.71
CA LYS A 40 -6.75 -10.64 10.60
C LYS A 40 -5.38 -10.63 9.92
N ALA A 41 -4.32 -10.79 10.72
CA ALA A 41 -2.93 -10.84 10.26
C ALA A 41 -2.68 -11.90 9.18
N ALA A 42 -3.37 -13.03 9.28
CA ALA A 42 -3.20 -14.16 8.36
C ALA A 42 -3.51 -13.86 6.88
N ASN A 43 -4.30 -12.82 6.60
CA ASN A 43 -4.80 -12.54 5.24
C ASN A 43 -4.39 -11.16 4.72
N SER A 44 -3.76 -10.33 5.53
CA SER A 44 -3.54 -8.92 5.18
C SER A 44 -2.30 -8.36 5.86
N ASP A 45 -1.33 -7.99 5.03
CA ASP A 45 -0.19 -7.18 5.41
C ASP A 45 -0.55 -5.70 5.43
N LEU A 46 0.20 -4.95 6.23
CA LEU A 46 0.10 -3.50 6.30
C LEU A 46 1.39 -2.89 5.74
N LEU A 47 1.24 -2.00 4.78
CA LEU A 47 2.28 -1.15 4.26
C LEU A 47 2.14 0.23 4.88
N ILE A 48 3.22 0.73 5.46
CA ILE A 48 3.25 2.04 6.14
C ILE A 48 4.13 2.97 5.30
N SER A 49 3.61 4.15 4.99
CA SER A 49 4.33 5.19 4.27
C SER A 49 4.23 6.52 5.01
N ASN A 50 5.21 7.39 4.86
CA ASN A 50 5.16 8.75 5.40
C ASN A 50 4.10 9.57 4.66
N ALA A 51 3.22 10.26 5.40
CA ALA A 51 2.19 11.10 4.80
C ALA A 51 2.77 12.39 4.17
N GLN A 52 3.91 12.87 4.66
CA GLN A 52 4.56 14.09 4.21
C GLN A 52 5.45 13.84 3.00
N THR A 53 6.42 12.92 3.12
CA THR A 53 7.39 12.63 2.04
C THR A 53 6.86 11.62 1.04
N LYS A 54 5.78 10.90 1.37
CA LYS A 54 5.25 9.76 0.59
C LYS A 54 6.25 8.60 0.44
N GLU A 55 7.29 8.58 1.26
CA GLU A 55 8.26 7.50 1.28
C GLU A 55 7.71 6.30 2.03
N GLU A 56 7.98 5.11 1.49
CA GLU A 56 7.60 3.87 2.12
C GLU A 56 8.63 3.50 3.20
N TYR A 57 8.13 3.12 4.38
CA TYR A 57 8.98 2.67 5.46
C TYR A 57 9.23 1.17 5.34
N THR A 58 10.50 0.78 5.27
CA THR A 58 10.98 -0.61 5.26
C THR A 58 10.97 -1.20 6.68
N GLU A 59 11.12 -2.52 6.81
CA GLU A 59 11.05 -3.25 8.10
C GLU A 59 12.02 -2.74 9.17
N ASP A 60 13.17 -2.23 8.76
CA ASP A 60 14.21 -1.66 9.65
C ASP A 60 14.02 -0.17 9.93
N ALA A 61 12.96 0.45 9.41
CA ALA A 61 12.74 1.88 9.57
C ALA A 61 12.16 2.22 10.96
N LEU A 62 12.70 3.28 11.55
CA LEU A 62 12.26 3.84 12.81
C LEU A 62 11.39 5.07 12.55
N ILE A 63 10.13 5.02 13.00
CA ILE A 63 9.22 6.15 12.87
C ILE A 63 9.31 7.01 14.14
N PRO A 64 9.68 8.29 14.03
CA PRO A 64 9.75 9.17 15.18
C PRO A 64 8.36 9.49 15.74
N LYS A 65 8.31 9.82 17.03
CA LYS A 65 7.10 10.33 17.68
C LYS A 65 6.51 11.53 16.92
N ASN A 66 5.18 11.61 16.90
CA ASN A 66 4.40 12.66 16.25
C ASN A 66 4.50 12.66 14.70
N SER A 67 5.05 11.62 14.10
CA SER A 67 5.01 11.47 12.64
C SER A 67 3.59 11.18 12.15
N LEU A 68 3.33 11.58 10.90
CA LEU A 68 2.09 11.32 10.17
C LEU A 68 2.35 10.21 9.17
N VAL A 69 1.64 9.10 9.30
CA VAL A 69 1.81 7.94 8.43
C VAL A 69 0.52 7.52 7.76
N VAL A 70 0.63 6.98 6.56
CA VAL A 70 -0.47 6.40 5.79
C VAL A 70 -0.31 4.89 5.82
N VAL A 71 -1.40 4.20 6.18
CA VAL A 71 -1.47 2.74 6.27
C VAL A 71 -2.26 2.21 5.08
N LYS A 72 -1.71 1.23 4.38
CA LYS A 72 -2.35 0.57 3.25
C LYS A 72 -2.38 -0.94 3.49
N ARG A 73 -3.54 -1.56 3.32
CA ARG A 73 -3.66 -3.03 3.37
C ARG A 73 -3.19 -3.65 2.06
N ILE A 74 -2.44 -4.73 2.18
CA ILE A 74 -2.05 -5.61 1.08
C ILE A 74 -2.57 -7.01 1.40
N PRO A 75 -3.30 -7.67 0.48
CA PRO A 75 -3.69 -9.06 0.69
C PRO A 75 -2.43 -9.94 0.69
N ALA A 76 -2.26 -10.78 1.71
CA ALA A 76 -1.14 -11.73 1.82
C ALA A 76 -1.22 -12.86 0.76
N GLY A 77 -2.37 -13.00 0.08
CA GLY A 77 -2.60 -13.93 -1.02
C GLY A 77 -2.13 -13.38 -2.36
N GLY A 78 -0.83 -13.52 -2.64
CA GLY A 78 -0.34 -13.96 -3.95
C GLY A 78 -0.78 -13.24 -5.22
N VAL A 79 -1.08 -11.93 -5.19
CA VAL A 79 -1.11 -11.14 -6.43
C VAL A 79 -0.12 -10.00 -6.29
N LYS A 80 0.99 -10.13 -7.01
CA LYS A 80 1.93 -9.02 -7.26
C LYS A 80 1.09 -7.81 -7.64
N ALA A 81 0.98 -6.84 -6.74
CA ALA A 81 0.36 -5.57 -7.03
C ALA A 81 1.32 -4.78 -7.92
N THR A 82 1.43 -5.21 -9.19
CA THR A 82 1.93 -4.37 -10.28
C THR A 82 0.92 -3.24 -10.42
N ARG A 83 1.09 -2.19 -9.63
CA ARG A 83 0.58 -0.87 -9.99
C ARG A 83 1.39 -0.39 -11.19
N ARG A 84 1.06 -0.88 -12.38
CA ARG A 84 1.16 -0.10 -13.61
C ARG A 84 0.00 -0.50 -14.49
N THR A 85 -0.92 0.45 -14.63
CA THR A 85 -1.87 0.56 -15.71
C THR A 85 -1.13 0.35 -17.03
N ALA A 86 -1.14 -0.86 -17.56
CA ALA A 86 -0.83 -1.11 -18.95
C ALA A 86 -2.15 -1.55 -19.57
N VAL A 87 -2.88 -0.59 -20.11
CA VAL A 87 -3.96 -0.85 -21.06
C VAL A 87 -3.29 -1.57 -22.24
N PRO A 88 -3.59 -2.85 -22.54
CA PRO A 88 -3.23 -3.37 -23.84
C PRO A 88 -4.14 -2.67 -24.85
N ALA A 89 -3.54 -1.83 -25.69
CA ALA A 89 -4.20 -1.21 -26.83
C ALA A 89 -4.88 -2.30 -27.70
N PRO A 90 -6.08 -2.03 -28.27
CA PRO A 90 -6.71 -2.99 -29.17
C PRO A 90 -5.82 -3.16 -30.42
N GLN A 91 -5.30 -4.37 -30.58
CA GLN A 91 -4.48 -4.78 -31.70
C GLN A 91 -5.33 -4.73 -32.97
N SER A 92 -5.05 -3.77 -33.83
CA SER A 92 -5.64 -3.62 -35.16
C SER A 92 -5.42 -4.92 -35.94
N ARG A 93 -6.51 -5.66 -36.22
CA ARG A 93 -6.51 -6.82 -37.11
C ARG A 93 -6.16 -6.34 -38.51
N LYS A 94 -4.89 -6.50 -38.91
CA LYS A 94 -4.52 -6.55 -40.32
C LYS A 94 -5.23 -7.74 -40.96
N ILE A 95 -6.16 -7.46 -41.87
CA ILE A 95 -6.60 -8.43 -42.87
C ILE A 95 -5.48 -8.58 -43.92
N PRO A 96 -4.91 -9.79 -44.11
CA PRO A 96 -4.04 -10.06 -45.26
C PRO A 96 -4.89 -10.38 -46.49
N GLY A 97 -4.41 -9.96 -47.65
CA GLY A 97 -5.18 -9.84 -48.88
C GLY A 97 -5.66 -11.13 -49.54
N ALA A 98 -6.62 -10.93 -50.45
CA ALA A 98 -6.83 -11.73 -51.65
C ALA A 98 -6.77 -10.72 -52.81
N ALA A 99 -5.65 -10.66 -53.53
CA ALA A 99 -5.41 -11.45 -54.74
C ALA A 99 -6.32 -11.02 -55.89
N SER A 100 -5.73 -10.21 -56.75
CA SER A 100 -6.13 -9.92 -58.12
C SER A 100 -6.60 -11.17 -58.86
N PHE A 101 -7.74 -11.10 -59.54
CA PHE A 101 -7.93 -11.86 -60.78
C PHE A 101 -8.66 -11.00 -61.82
N ARG A 102 -7.94 -10.79 -62.91
CA ARG A 102 -8.40 -10.31 -64.22
C ARG A 102 -9.70 -11.00 -64.65
N SER A 103 -10.57 -10.27 -65.34
CA SER A 103 -11.01 -10.56 -66.70
C SER A 103 -11.60 -9.29 -67.32
#